data_AF-A0A846SMK7-F1
#
_entry.id   AF-A0A846SMK7-F1
#
_cell.length_a   1.000
_cell.length_b   1.000
_cell.length_c   1.000
_cell.angle_alpha   90.00
_cell.angle_beta   90.00
_cell.angle_gamma   90.00
#
_symmetry.space_group_name_H-M   'P 1'
#
loop_
_entity.id
_entity.type
_entity.pdbx_description
1 polymer ?
#
loop_
_entity_poly.entity_id
_entity_poly.type
_entity_poly.pdbx_seq_one_letter_code
_entity_poly.pdbx_strand_id
1 'polypeptide(L)' 'MSLSEQASVANTPGAVNFLCPNCGKYEIIRSRKERETVVTYTCPECGFRGPN' A
#
# COMPACT_ATOMS: atom_id res chain seq x y z
N MET A 1 18.63 -3.13 27.66
CA MET A 1 18.73 -4.12 26.57
C MET A 1 17.52 -3.92 25.69
N SER A 2 17.74 -3.37 24.50
CA SER A 2 16.71 -3.01 23.53
C SER A 2 16.12 -4.27 22.90
N LEU A 3 14.83 -4.53 23.15
CA LEU A 3 14.06 -5.53 22.43
C LEU A 3 12.99 -4.78 21.61
N SER A 4 13.44 -4.25 20.48
CA SER A 4 12.54 -3.90 19.39
C SER A 4 12.15 -5.21 18.72
N GLU A 5 11.06 -5.82 19.21
CA GLU A 5 10.41 -6.96 18.59
C GLU A 5 10.18 -6.64 17.10
N GLN A 6 10.93 -7.32 16.24
CA GLN A 6 10.71 -7.37 14.80
C GLN A 6 9.46 -8.21 14.57
N ALA A 7 8.29 -7.60 14.79
CA ALA A 7 7.01 -8.18 14.44
C ALA A 7 6.97 -8.33 12.93
N SER A 8 7.20 -9.57 12.48
CA SER A 8 7.11 -10.00 11.10
C SER A 8 5.69 -9.72 10.59
N VAL A 9 5.50 -8.62 9.87
CA VAL A 9 4.26 -8.30 9.13
C VAL A 9 4.23 -9.18 7.88
N ALA A 10 4.17 -10.49 8.08
CA ALA A 10 4.16 -11.47 6.99
C ALA A 10 2.74 -11.85 6.56
N ASN A 11 1.70 -11.40 7.26
CA ASN A 11 0.31 -11.68 6.89
C ASN A 11 -0.61 -10.59 7.43
N THR A 12 -0.77 -9.47 6.71
CA THR A 12 -1.90 -8.57 6.92
C THR A 12 -3.11 -9.12 6.15
N PRO A 13 -4.05 -9.85 6.77
CA PRO A 13 -5.25 -10.31 6.08
C PRO A 13 -6.03 -9.09 5.58
N GLY A 14 -6.23 -9.02 4.26
CA GLY A 14 -6.94 -7.90 3.61
C GLY A 14 -6.03 -6.80 3.05
N ALA A 15 -4.74 -7.03 2.87
CA ALA A 15 -3.97 -6.27 1.89
C ALA A 15 -4.41 -6.66 0.48
N VAL A 16 -4.62 -5.67 -0.39
CA VAL A 16 -4.87 -5.88 -1.82
C VAL A 16 -3.70 -5.31 -2.60
N ASN A 17 -3.21 -6.07 -3.56
CA ASN A 17 -2.22 -5.65 -4.52
C ASN A 17 -2.87 -5.52 -5.90
N PHE A 18 -2.62 -4.39 -6.55
CA PHE A 18 -3.11 -4.14 -7.90
C PHE A 18 -2.12 -3.24 -8.64
N LEU A 19 -2.04 -3.39 -9.96
CA LEU A 19 -1.22 -2.50 -10.78
C LEU A 19 -1.84 -1.11 -10.86
N CYS A 20 -0.99 -0.10 -10.93
CA CYS A 20 -1.42 1.29 -11.11
C CYS A 20 -2.40 1.39 -12.30
N PRO A 21 -3.62 1.93 -12.11
CA PRO A 21 -4.62 1.98 -13.17
C PRO A 21 -4.26 2.96 -14.29
N ASN A 22 -3.31 3.87 -14.05
CA ASN A 22 -2.88 4.85 -15.05
C ASN A 22 -1.77 4.30 -15.96
N CYS A 23 -0.74 3.67 -15.38
CA CYS A 23 0.43 3.22 -16.16
C CYS A 23 0.60 1.70 -16.25
N GLY A 24 0.01 0.92 -15.33
CA GLY A 24 0.19 -0.53 -15.26
C GLY A 24 1.60 -1.01 -14.89
N LYS A 25 2.55 -0.10 -14.62
CA LYS A 25 3.98 -0.42 -14.42
C LYS A 25 4.39 -0.58 -12.96
N TYR A 26 3.60 -0.04 -12.03
CA TYR A 26 3.90 -0.07 -10.60
C TYR A 26 2.82 -0.86 -9.85
N GLU A 27 3.25 -1.79 -8.98
CA GLU A 27 2.33 -2.52 -8.10
C GLU A 27 2.03 -1.71 -6.84
N ILE A 28 0.75 -1.46 -6.61
CA ILE A 28 0.25 -0.69 -5.48
C ILE A 28 -0.32 -1.69 -4.49
N ILE A 29 0.27 -1.73 -3.30
CA ILE A 29 -0.17 -2.57 -2.20
C ILE A 29 -0.90 -1.67 -1.20
N ARG A 30 -2.19 -1.92 -1.01
CA ARG A 30 -3.01 -1.17 -0.05
C ARG A 30 -3.55 -2.10 1.02
N SER A 31 -3.20 -1.83 2.27
CA SER A 31 -3.75 -2.52 3.42
C SER A 31 -5.20 -2.12 3.64
N ARG A 32 -5.98 -2.97 4.33
CA ARG A 32 -7.36 -2.63 4.72
C ARG A 32 -7.47 -1.28 5.44
N LYS A 33 -6.55 -1.00 6.36
CA LYS A 33 -6.47 0.27 7.09
C LYS A 33 -6.35 1.47 6.16
N GLU A 34 -5.54 1.38 5.11
CA GLU A 34 -5.32 2.49 4.17
C GLU A 34 -6.54 2.77 3.27
N ARG A 35 -7.36 1.73 3.03
CA ARG A 35 -8.67 1.86 2.37
C ARG A 35 -9.71 2.50 3.29
N GLU A 36 -9.69 2.15 4.58
CA GLU A 36 -10.60 2.73 5.59
C GLU A 36 -10.26 4.19 5.90
N THR A 37 -8.97 4.55 5.99
CA THR A 37 -8.52 5.92 6.32
C THR A 37 -8.47 6.84 5.09
N VAL A 38 -8.96 6.39 3.93
CA VAL A 38 -9.02 7.19 2.70
C VAL A 38 -7.64 7.80 2.35
N VAL A 39 -6.56 7.05 2.52
CA VAL A 39 -5.21 7.56 2.24
C VAL A 39 -5.00 7.67 0.73
N THR A 40 -4.65 8.85 0.24
CA THR A 40 -4.26 9.04 -1.16
C THR A 40 -2.89 8.42 -1.42
N TYR A 41 -2.76 7.63 -2.48
CA TYR A 41 -1.49 7.06 -2.89
C TYR A 41 -0.97 7.78 -4.14
N THR A 42 0.35 7.86 -4.29
CA THR A 42 0.99 8.43 -5.49
C THR A 42 1.81 7.35 -6.16
N CYS A 43 1.54 7.10 -7.44
CA CYS A 43 2.36 6.19 -8.24
C CYS A 43 3.72 6.86 -8.54
N PRO A 44 4.86 6.26 -8.16
CA PRO A 44 6.19 6.84 -8.43
C PRO A 44 6.53 6.84 -9.93
N GLU A 45 5.98 5.91 -10.70
CA GLU A 45 6.28 5.80 -12.14
C GLU A 45 5.60 6.87 -13.01
N CYS A 46 4.39 7.29 -12.69
CA CYS A 46 3.61 8.21 -13.52
C CYS A 46 3.07 9.44 -12.78
N GLY A 47 3.33 9.55 -11.47
CA GLY A 47 2.81 10.63 -10.64
C GLY A 47 1.31 10.57 -10.37
N PHE A 48 0.61 9.51 -10.78
CA PHE A 48 -0.83 9.37 -10.58
C PHE A 48 -1.17 9.39 -9.08
N ARG A 49 -1.96 10.37 -8.65
CA ARG A 49 -2.54 10.44 -7.30
C ARG A 49 -3.93 9.84 -7.32
N GLY A 50 -4.08 8.66 -6.76
CA GLY A 50 -5.38 8.00 -6.63
C GLY A 50 -6.18 8.62 -5.48
N PRO A 51 -7.41 9.09 -5.71
CA PRO A 51 -8.40 9.18 -4.65
C PRO A 51 -8.78 7.75 -4.21
N ASN A 52 -9.39 7.60 -3.04
CA ASN A 52 -9.94 6.28 -2.69
C ASN A 52 -11.08 5.91 -3.61
#